data_AF-A0A357BKK8-F1
#
_entry.id   AF-A0A357BKK8-F1
#
_cell.length_a   1.000
_cell.length_b   1.000
_cell.length_c   1.000
_cell.angle_alpha   90.00
_cell.angle_beta   90.00
_cell.angle_gamma   90.00
#
_symmetry.space_group_name_H-M   'P 1'
#
loop_
_entity.id
_entity.type
_entity.pdbx_description
1 polymer ?
#
loop_
_entity_poly.entity_id
_entity_poly.type
_entity_poly.pdbx_seq_one_letter_code
_entity_poly.pdbx_strand_id
1 'polypeptide(L)'
;MRQSVLNTEALGRIEGIHQLSTRYNQQVEKPHQQQLLELIRKHIDEIEELFKKNDPHAIIETGDLLILGFEILLENRASIDAVLLRCFQRYETKLSILLKNEKM
;
A
#
# COMPACT_ATOMS: atom_id res chain seq x y z
N MET A 1 10.56 14.60 18.42
CA MET A 1 9.30 14.68 17.63
C MET A 1 9.09 13.32 16.98
N ARG A 2 7.88 12.74 17.04
CA ARG A 2 7.57 11.56 16.22
C ARG A 2 7.63 12.01 14.76
N GLN A 3 8.44 11.36 13.94
CA GLN A 3 8.41 11.60 12.49
C GLN A 3 7.09 11.04 11.95
N SER A 4 6.28 11.93 11.37
CA SER A 4 5.01 11.62 10.71
C SER A 4 5.27 11.65 9.20
N VAL A 5 4.88 10.62 8.46
CA VAL A 5 4.98 10.59 7.00
C VAL A 5 3.64 11.04 6.42
N LEU A 6 2.54 10.50 6.94
CA LEU A 6 1.20 10.95 6.63
C LEU A 6 0.76 12.06 7.57
N ASN A 7 -0.04 13.00 7.07
CA ASN A 7 -0.71 13.98 7.92
C ASN A 7 -1.95 13.35 8.60
N THR A 8 -2.46 14.00 9.63
CA THR A 8 -3.59 13.49 10.43
C THR A 8 -4.85 13.27 9.60
N GLU A 9 -5.12 14.12 8.62
CA GLU A 9 -6.30 14.02 7.75
C GLU A 9 -6.23 12.76 6.87
N ALA A 10 -5.10 12.55 6.20
CA ALA A 10 -4.87 11.38 5.36
C ALA A 10 -4.95 10.08 6.18
N LEU A 11 -4.33 10.07 7.36
CA LEU A 11 -4.40 8.93 8.27
C LEU A 11 -5.86 8.63 8.67
N GLY A 12 -6.62 9.65 9.07
CA GLY A 12 -8.03 9.47 9.44
C GLY A 12 -8.89 8.97 8.28
N ARG A 13 -8.60 9.37 7.04
CA ARG A 13 -9.29 8.84 5.84
C ARG A 13 -8.99 7.35 5.62
N ILE A 14 -7.72 6.94 5.76
CA ILE A 14 -7.31 5.53 5.62
C ILE A 14 -7.95 4.67 6.71
N GLU A 15 -7.95 5.14 7.95
CA GLU A 15 -8.63 4.45 9.07
C GLU A 15 -10.13 4.32 8.82
N GLY A 16 -10.77 5.37 8.28
CA GLY A 16 -12.17 5.35 7.88
C GLY A 16 -12.46 4.31 6.79
N ILE A 17 -11.62 4.23 5.75
CA ILE A 17 -11.73 3.23 4.68
C ILE A 17 -11.60 1.82 5.27
N HIS A 18 -10.57 1.59 6.10
CA HIS A 18 -10.35 0.30 6.76
C HIS A 18 -11.56 -0.15 7.59
N GLN A 19 -12.18 0.77 8.34
CA GLN A 19 -13.39 0.47 9.11
C GLN A 19 -14.57 0.10 8.21
N LEU A 20 -14.78 0.82 7.10
CA LEU A 20 -15.84 0.52 6.13
C LEU A 20 -15.62 -0.84 5.47
N SER A 21 -14.39 -1.11 5.01
CA SER A 21 -14.00 -2.37 4.38
C SER A 21 -14.17 -3.55 5.35
N THR A 22 -13.74 -3.39 6.61
CA THR A 22 -13.94 -4.40 7.66
C THR A 22 -15.42 -4.72 7.87
N ARG A 23 -16.27 -3.69 8.00
CA ARG A 23 -17.72 -3.87 8.20
C ARG A 23 -18.37 -4.57 7.02
N TYR A 24 -18.02 -4.19 5.79
CA TYR A 24 -18.53 -4.85 4.60
C TYR A 24 -18.15 -6.34 4.58
N ASN A 25 -16.88 -6.66 4.85
CA ASN A 25 -16.40 -8.05 4.85
C ASN A 25 -17.05 -8.91 5.95
N GLN A 26 -17.35 -8.33 7.11
CA GLN A 26 -18.14 -9.00 8.15
C GLN A 26 -19.56 -9.32 7.67
N GLN A 27 -20.21 -8.41 6.93
CA GLN A 27 -21.57 -8.63 6.41
C GLN A 27 -21.63 -9.73 5.36
N VAL A 28 -20.57 -9.90 4.57
CA VAL A 28 -20.47 -10.95 3.54
C VAL A 28 -19.76 -12.22 4.04
N GLU A 29 -19.53 -12.33 5.36
CA GLU A 29 -18.90 -13.46 6.04
C GLU A 29 -17.54 -13.87 5.45
N LYS A 30 -16.77 -12.90 4.96
CA LYS A 30 -15.42 -13.13 4.43
C LYS A 30 -14.34 -12.62 5.38
N PRO A 31 -13.25 -13.39 5.59
CA PRO A 31 -12.09 -12.88 6.31
C PRO A 31 -11.51 -11.65 5.61
N HIS A 32 -11.49 -10.51 6.30
CA HIS A 32 -11.09 -9.22 5.72
C HIS A 32 -9.68 -9.26 5.11
N GLN A 33 -8.69 -9.78 5.86
CA GLN A 33 -7.32 -9.93 5.38
C GLN A 33 -7.22 -10.73 4.08
N GLN A 34 -8.01 -11.81 3.92
CA GLN A 34 -8.01 -12.61 2.71
C GLN A 34 -8.57 -11.80 1.53
N GLN A 35 -9.67 -11.07 1.75
CA GLN A 35 -10.26 -10.22 0.72
C GLN A 35 -9.29 -9.12 0.26
N LEU A 36 -8.57 -8.49 1.18
CA LEU A 36 -7.56 -7.48 0.84
C LEU A 36 -6.43 -8.08 -0.04
N LEU A 37 -5.94 -9.27 0.30
CA LEU A 37 -4.91 -9.95 -0.50
C LEU A 37 -5.43 -10.36 -1.88
N GLU A 38 -6.69 -10.76 -2.00
CA GLU A 38 -7.33 -11.05 -3.29
C GLU A 38 -7.48 -9.79 -4.15
N LEU A 39 -7.87 -8.66 -3.55
CA LEU A 39 -7.97 -7.38 -4.25
C LEU A 39 -6.60 -6.90 -4.72
N ILE A 40 -5.57 -6.97 -3.86
CA ILE A 40 -4.18 -6.63 -4.23
C ILE A 40 -3.74 -7.37 -5.49
N ARG A 41 -4.02 -8.69 -5.59
CA ARG A 41 -3.67 -9.47 -6.80
C ARG A 41 -4.38 -8.95 -8.04
N LYS A 42 -5.68 -8.67 -7.95
CA LYS A 42 -6.47 -8.14 -9.07
C LYS A 42 -5.93 -6.80 -9.56
N HIS A 43 -5.61 -5.88 -8.64
CA HIS A 43 -5.04 -4.59 -9.01
C HIS A 43 -3.66 -4.75 -9.68
N ILE A 44 -2.82 -5.68 -9.21
CA ILE A 44 -1.53 -5.95 -9.88
C ILE A 44 -1.74 -6.42 -11.33
N ASP A 45 -2.63 -7.39 -11.54
CA ASP A 45 -2.94 -7.90 -12.88
C ASP A 45 -3.47 -6.78 -13.81
N GLU A 46 -4.37 -5.94 -13.28
CA GLU A 46 -4.96 -4.81 -14.01
C GLU A 46 -3.93 -3.72 -14.34
N ILE A 47 -3.08 -3.35 -13.38
CA ILE A 47 -1.97 -2.40 -13.58
C ILE A 47 -1.06 -2.88 -14.72
N GLU A 48 -0.69 -4.17 -14.73
CA GLU A 48 0.15 -4.72 -15.79
C GLU A 48 -0.52 -4.66 -17.17
N GLU A 49 -1.82 -4.96 -17.25
CA GLU A 49 -2.57 -4.85 -18.50
C GLU A 49 -2.69 -3.42 -19.01
N LEU A 50 -2.97 -2.47 -18.11
CA LEU A 50 -3.15 -1.06 -18.45
C LEU A 50 -1.82 -0.43 -18.90
N PHE A 51 -0.71 -0.75 -18.24
CA PHE A 51 0.61 -0.29 -18.68
C PHE A 51 0.98 -0.80 -20.07
N LYS A 52 0.65 -2.07 -20.41
CA LYS A 52 0.86 -2.60 -21.78
C LYS A 52 0.07 -1.83 -22.83
N LYS A 53 -1.08 -1.26 -22.45
CA LYS A 53 -1.95 -0.45 -23.31
C LYS A 53 -1.59 1.03 -23.31
N ASN A 54 -0.57 1.46 -22.55
CA ASN A 54 -0.27 2.88 -22.26
C ASN A 54 -1.49 3.65 -21.73
N ASP A 55 -2.35 2.96 -20.98
CA ASP A 55 -3.55 3.56 -20.41
C ASP A 55 -3.18 4.31 -19.11
N PRO A 56 -3.44 5.64 -19.02
CA PRO A 56 -3.13 6.41 -17.81
C PRO A 56 -3.88 5.93 -16.57
N HIS A 57 -4.96 5.15 -16.72
CA HIS A 57 -5.68 4.56 -15.60
C HIS A 57 -4.81 3.64 -14.74
N ALA A 58 -3.72 3.08 -15.28
CA ALA A 58 -2.73 2.30 -14.53
C ALA A 58 -2.20 3.03 -13.28
N ILE A 59 -2.11 4.37 -13.35
CA ILE A 59 -1.65 5.20 -12.23
C ILE A 59 -2.70 5.27 -11.11
N ILE A 60 -3.99 5.30 -11.45
CA ILE A 60 -5.07 5.29 -10.47
C ILE A 60 -5.10 3.94 -9.76
N GLU A 61 -5.04 2.85 -10.52
CA GLU A 61 -4.96 1.48 -9.99
C GLU A 61 -3.73 1.27 -9.09
N THR A 62 -2.59 1.88 -9.45
CA THR A 62 -1.41 1.91 -8.58
C THR A 62 -1.68 2.68 -7.28
N GLY A 63 -2.45 3.76 -7.33
CA GLY A 63 -2.91 4.49 -6.16
C GLY A 63 -3.82 3.64 -5.26
N ASP A 64 -4.75 2.89 -5.84
CA ASP A 64 -5.63 1.98 -5.10
C ASP A 64 -4.83 0.87 -4.40
N LEU A 65 -3.80 0.35 -5.07
CA LEU A 65 -2.87 -0.60 -4.47
C LEU A 65 -2.14 -0.04 -3.23
N LEU A 66 -1.80 1.26 -3.21
CA LEU A 66 -1.22 1.90 -2.02
C LEU A 66 -2.23 1.94 -0.86
N ILE A 67 -3.49 2.25 -1.13
CA ILE A 67 -4.55 2.28 -0.12
C ILE A 67 -4.75 0.89 0.48
N LEU A 68 -4.85 -0.16 -0.36
CA LEU A 68 -4.94 -1.55 0.10
C LEU A 68 -3.71 -1.96 0.92
N GLY A 69 -2.52 -1.50 0.52
CA GLY A 69 -1.30 -1.68 1.29
C GLY A 69 -1.40 -1.10 2.70
N PHE A 70 -1.95 0.11 2.84
CA PHE A 70 -2.19 0.71 4.16
C PHE A 70 -3.26 -0.03 4.96
N GLU A 71 -4.33 -0.50 4.33
CA GLU A 71 -5.34 -1.32 5.01
C GLU A 71 -4.73 -2.60 5.58
N ILE A 72 -3.84 -3.27 4.85
CA ILE A 72 -3.10 -4.45 5.35
C ILE A 72 -2.25 -4.09 6.57
N LEU A 73 -1.59 -2.93 6.58
CA LEU A 73 -0.81 -2.50 7.75
C LEU A 73 -1.73 -2.31 8.97
N LEU A 74 -2.88 -1.67 8.78
CA LEU A 74 -3.86 -1.48 9.86
C LEU A 74 -4.46 -2.80 10.35
N GLU A 75 -4.81 -3.71 9.46
CA GLU A 75 -5.29 -5.06 9.78
C GLU A 75 -4.28 -5.82 10.67
N ASN A 76 -2.98 -5.60 10.44
CA ASN A 76 -1.89 -6.17 11.23
C ASN A 76 -1.46 -5.30 12.42
N ARG A 77 -2.25 -4.28 12.79
CA ARG A 77 -1.99 -3.35 13.90
C ARG A 77 -0.62 -2.66 13.81
N ALA A 78 -0.11 -2.47 12.59
CA ALA A 78 1.15 -1.80 12.35
C ALA A 78 0.94 -0.29 12.21
N SER A 79 1.89 0.50 12.72
CA SER A 79 1.94 1.94 12.45
C SER A 79 2.42 2.18 11.03
N ILE A 80 1.58 2.84 10.21
CA ILE A 80 1.89 3.17 8.82
C ILE A 80 3.19 3.99 8.73
N ASP A 81 3.29 5.07 9.51
CA ASP A 81 4.49 5.93 9.52
C ASP A 81 5.76 5.15 9.89
N ALA A 82 5.71 4.34 10.95
CA ALA A 82 6.86 3.57 11.38
C ALA A 82 7.33 2.56 10.31
N VAL A 83 6.38 1.95 9.59
CA VAL A 83 6.68 1.03 8.50
C VAL A 83 7.25 1.78 7.29
N LEU A 84 6.65 2.91 6.90
CA LEU A 84 7.13 3.72 5.78
C LEU A 84 8.56 4.24 6.02
N LEU A 85 8.86 4.74 7.21
CA LEU A 85 10.22 5.18 7.57
C LEU A 85 11.25 4.05 7.45
N ARG A 86 10.90 2.84 7.89
CA ARG A 86 11.75 1.65 7.72
C ARG A 86 11.91 1.29 6.24
N CYS A 87 10.86 1.40 5.45
CA CYS A 87 10.92 1.17 4.02
C CYS A 87 11.85 2.17 3.33
N PHE A 88 11.73 3.47 3.62
CA PHE A 88 12.61 4.51 3.07
C PHE A 88 14.08 4.20 3.35
N GLN A 89 14.44 3.97 4.62
CA GLN A 89 15.82 3.62 4.99
C GLN A 89 16.34 2.38 4.24
N ARG A 90 15.49 1.35 4.09
CA ARG A 90 15.83 0.12 3.37
C ARG A 90 16.07 0.38 1.88
N TYR A 91 15.22 1.19 1.23
CA TYR A 91 15.37 1.52 -0.19
C TYR A 91 16.59 2.42 -0.43
N GLU A 92 16.82 3.44 0.39
CA GLU A 92 18.01 4.30 0.32
C GLU A 92 19.31 3.47 0.42
N THR A 93 19.35 2.54 1.37
CA THR A 93 20.50 1.64 1.57
C THR A 93 20.68 0.72 0.36
N LYS A 94 19.60 0.08 -0.12
CA LYS A 94 19.64 -0.84 -1.26
C LYS A 94 20.13 -0.14 -2.52
N LEU A 95 19.58 1.04 -2.84
CA LEU A 95 19.95 1.81 -4.03
C LEU A 95 21.40 2.30 -3.95
N SER A 96 21.85 2.74 -2.77
CA SER A 96 23.24 3.15 -2.56
C SER A 96 24.25 2.02 -2.82
N ILE A 97 23.89 0.78 -2.48
CA ILE A 97 24.72 -0.40 -2.76
C ILE A 97 24.74 -0.69 -4.26
N LEU A 98 23.59 -0.70 -4.92
CA LEU A 98 23.49 -0.96 -6.37
C LEU A 98 24.31 0.05 -7.18
N LEU A 99 24.22 1.34 -6.85
CA LEU A 99 24.99 2.40 -7.52
C LEU A 99 26.50 2.29 -7.33
N LYS A 100 26.97 1.70 -6.23
CA LYS A 100 28.41 1.43 -6.02
C LYS A 100 28.87 0.23 -6.83
N ASN A 101 28.04 -0.80 -6.94
CA ASN A 101 28.36 -2.03 -7.67
C ASN A 101 28.29 -1.85 -9.19
N GLU A 102 27.44 -0.96 -9.72
CA GLU A 102 27.42 -0.62 -11.16
C GLU A 102 28.62 0.24 -11.61
N LYS A 103 29.37 0.82 -10.66
CA LYS A 103 30.55 1.66 -10.92
C LYS A 103 31.89 0.91 -10.78
N MET A 104 31.85 -0.40 -10.54
CA MET A 104 33.01 -1.31 -10.54
C MET A 104 33.00 -2.17 -11.80
#